data_AF-A0A526V4K4-F1
#
_entry.id   AF-A0A526V4K4-F1
#
_cell.length_a   1.000
_cell.length_b   1.000
_cell.length_c   1.000
_cell.angle_alpha   90.00
_cell.angle_beta   90.00
_cell.angle_gamma   90.00
#
_symmetry.space_group_name_H-M   'P 1'
#
loop_
_entity.id
_entity.type
_entity.pdbx_description
1 polymer ?
#
loop_
_entity_poly.entity_id
_entity_poly.type
_entity_poly.pdbx_seq_one_letter_code
_entity_poly.pdbx_strand_id
1 'polypeptide(L)'
;MDIALPGEGGGSTRYTLVGEPVQPDVGARFSRIAYAAAHVVADPLAMTDPWSRPVVNWDRTMAFRHHLWRLGFRVAEAMDT
;
A
#
# COMPACT_ATOMS: atom_id res chain seq x y z
N MET A 1 3.76 21.46 1.52
CA MET A 1 4.83 20.75 2.25
C MET A 1 5.98 20.56 1.29
N ASP A 2 7.20 20.93 1.70
CA ASP A 2 8.40 20.82 0.87
C ASP A 2 9.23 19.62 1.32
N ILE A 3 9.71 18.84 0.35
CA ILE A 3 10.49 17.62 0.58
C ILE A 3 11.75 17.70 -0.28
N ALA A 4 12.91 17.43 0.32
CA ALA A 4 14.15 17.24 -0.43
C ALA A 4 14.16 15.82 -1.03
N LEU A 5 14.21 15.71 -2.34
CA LEU A 5 14.25 14.44 -3.08
C LEU A 5 15.60 14.29 -3.80
N PRO A 6 16.03 13.05 -4.12
CA PRO A 6 17.14 12.84 -5.03
C PRO A 6 16.86 13.52 -6.39
N GLY A 7 17.82 14.32 -6.84
CA GLY A 7 17.82 14.97 -8.14
C GLY A 7 18.82 14.34 -9.09
N GLU A 8 18.89 14.87 -10.31
CA GLU A 8 19.86 14.41 -11.30
C GLU A 8 21.31 14.59 -10.82
N GLY A 9 22.21 13.74 -11.32
CA GLY A 9 23.64 13.82 -10.99
C GLY A 9 23.99 13.52 -9.53
N GLY A 10 23.08 12.93 -8.75
CA GLY A 10 23.28 12.66 -7.32
C GLY A 10 23.06 13.89 -6.42
N GLY A 11 22.53 14.99 -6.97
CA GLY A 11 22.13 16.17 -6.21
C GLY A 11 20.83 15.95 -5.44
N SER A 12 20.38 17.00 -4.74
CA SER A 12 19.05 17.04 -4.14
C SER A 12 18.22 18.18 -4.74
N THR A 13 16.97 17.88 -5.05
CA THR A 13 15.98 18.84 -5.56
C THR A 13 14.86 18.99 -4.54
N ARG A 14 14.47 20.23 -4.26
CA ARG A 14 13.29 20.49 -3.43
C ARG A 14 12.02 20.30 -4.26
N TYR A 15 11.11 19.48 -3.76
CA TYR A 15 9.79 19.26 -4.33
C TYR A 15 8.71 19.76 -3.38
N THR A 16 7.88 20.67 -3.85
CA THR A 16 6.67 21.09 -3.16
C THR A 16 5.53 20.17 -3.59
N LEU A 17 4.85 19.54 -2.63
CA LEU A 17 3.64 18.76 -2.92
C LEU A 17 2.56 19.67 -3.52
N VAL A 18 2.06 19.33 -4.72
CA VAL A 18 1.04 20.12 -5.45
C VAL A 18 -0.31 19.42 -5.61
N GLY A 19 -0.42 18.14 -5.23
CA GLY A 19 -1.65 17.36 -5.39
C GLY A 19 -2.68 17.62 -4.29
N GLU A 20 -3.96 17.57 -4.66
CA GLU A 20 -5.08 17.51 -3.71
C GLU A 20 -5.46 16.04 -3.47
N PRO A 21 -5.38 15.52 -2.23
CA PRO A 21 -5.71 14.13 -1.94
C PRO A 21 -7.20 13.81 -2.14
N VAL A 22 -7.48 12.76 -2.91
CA VAL A 22 -8.84 12.24 -3.08
C VAL A 22 -9.34 11.67 -1.75
N GLN A 23 -10.55 12.09 -1.36
CA GLN A 23 -11.19 11.55 -0.16
C GLN A 23 -11.84 10.20 -0.45
N PRO A 24 -11.64 9.20 0.42
CA PRO A 24 -12.19 7.86 0.21
C PRO A 24 -13.71 7.85 0.37
N ASP A 25 -14.41 7.26 -0.61
CA ASP A 25 -15.84 6.96 -0.50
C ASP A 25 -16.03 5.62 0.20
N VAL A 26 -16.65 5.65 1.37
CA VAL A 26 -16.84 4.47 2.22
C VAL A 26 -18.12 3.75 1.83
N GLY A 27 -18.01 2.45 1.51
CA GLY A 27 -19.13 1.66 1.04
C GLY A 27 -19.51 1.96 -0.41
N ALA A 28 -18.56 2.48 -1.20
CA ALA A 28 -18.75 2.77 -2.61
C ALA A 28 -19.34 1.57 -3.37
N ARG A 29 -20.24 1.85 -4.31
CA ARG A 29 -20.84 0.85 -5.19
C ARG A 29 -20.37 1.08 -6.61
N PHE A 30 -19.80 0.04 -7.20
CA PHE A 30 -19.27 0.10 -8.56
C PHE A 30 -20.28 -0.45 -9.57
N SER A 31 -20.30 0.14 -10.76
CA SER A 31 -21.01 -0.43 -11.92
C SER A 31 -20.24 -1.59 -12.58
N ARG A 32 -19.13 -2.02 -11.96
CA ARG A 32 -18.22 -3.10 -12.38
C ARG A 32 -17.80 -3.93 -11.16
N ILE A 33 -17.33 -5.15 -11.39
CA ILE A 33 -16.70 -5.95 -10.34
C ILE A 33 -15.21 -5.59 -10.33
N ALA A 34 -14.75 -4.92 -9.27
CA ALA A 34 -13.36 -4.53 -9.11
C ALA A 34 -12.69 -5.36 -8.00
N TYR A 35 -11.59 -6.02 -8.35
CA TYR A 35 -10.71 -6.70 -7.40
C TYR A 35 -9.42 -5.90 -7.24
N ALA A 36 -8.92 -5.84 -6.00
CA ALA A 36 -7.55 -5.46 -5.73
C ALA A 36 -6.75 -6.73 -5.40
N ALA A 37 -5.66 -6.98 -6.14
CA ALA A 37 -4.64 -7.93 -5.71
C ALA A 37 -3.85 -7.28 -4.57
N ALA A 38 -3.97 -7.84 -3.36
CA ALA A 38 -3.52 -7.18 -2.15
C ALA A 38 -2.15 -7.71 -1.69
N HIS A 39 -1.18 -6.82 -1.58
CA HIS A 39 0.16 -7.11 -1.04
C HIS A 39 0.12 -7.67 0.38
N VAL A 40 1.21 -8.32 0.81
CA VAL A 40 1.45 -8.73 2.20
C VAL A 40 2.35 -7.72 2.91
N VAL A 41 2.16 -7.56 4.22
CA VAL A 41 3.04 -6.72 5.05
C VAL A 41 4.06 -7.63 5.76
N ALA A 42 5.34 -7.40 5.51
CA ALA A 42 6.40 -8.11 6.23
C ALA A 42 6.47 -7.64 7.69
N ASP A 43 6.80 -8.56 8.61
CA ASP A 43 7.12 -8.22 9.99
C ASP A 43 8.61 -7.85 10.11
N PRO A 44 8.95 -6.55 10.28
CA PRO A 44 10.35 -6.13 10.28
C PRO A 44 11.10 -6.50 11.56
N LEU A 45 10.39 -6.88 12.64
CA LEU A 45 11.01 -7.23 13.92
C LEU A 45 11.26 -8.73 14.05
N ALA A 46 10.38 -9.54 13.46
CA ALA A 46 10.52 -11.00 13.48
C ALA A 46 11.32 -11.58 12.29
N MET A 47 11.39 -10.86 11.16
CA MET A 47 12.04 -11.34 9.95
C MET A 47 13.58 -11.17 10.00
N THR A 48 14.26 -12.20 10.51
CA THR A 48 15.73 -12.22 10.64
C THR A 48 16.47 -12.69 9.38
N ASP A 49 15.80 -13.46 8.51
CA ASP A 49 16.30 -13.88 7.20
C ASP A 49 15.25 -13.58 6.12
N PRO A 50 15.28 -12.36 5.53
CA PRO A 50 14.24 -11.91 4.60
C PRO A 50 14.20 -12.68 3.29
N TRP A 51 15.33 -13.28 2.89
CA TRP A 51 15.47 -13.87 1.56
C TRP A 51 14.96 -15.31 1.53
N SER A 52 15.11 -16.05 2.62
CA SER A 52 14.74 -17.46 2.68
C SER A 52 13.60 -17.77 3.67
N ARG A 53 13.31 -16.87 4.63
CA ARG A 53 12.30 -17.08 5.69
C ARG A 53 11.45 -15.82 5.90
N PRO A 54 10.52 -15.52 4.95
CA PRO A 54 9.62 -14.39 5.11
C PRO A 54 8.72 -14.59 6.33
N VAL A 55 8.50 -13.51 7.08
CA VAL A 55 7.55 -13.47 8.21
C VAL A 55 6.51 -12.40 7.91
N VAL A 56 5.23 -12.81 7.90
CA VAL A 56 4.10 -11.91 7.63
C VAL A 56 3.62 -11.28 8.92
N ASN A 57 3.47 -9.97 8.91
CA ASN A 57 2.69 -9.26 9.92
C ASN A 57 1.20 -9.40 9.58
N TRP A 58 0.54 -10.38 10.20
CA TRP A 58 -0.85 -10.70 9.90
C TRP A 58 -1.82 -9.57 10.24
N ASP A 59 -1.62 -8.88 11.37
CA ASP A 59 -2.50 -7.79 11.79
C ASP A 59 -2.50 -6.64 10.77
N ARG A 60 -1.32 -6.22 10.30
CA ARG A 60 -1.20 -5.16 9.28
C ARG A 60 -1.69 -5.63 7.92
N THR A 61 -1.41 -6.88 7.55
CA THR A 61 -1.90 -7.49 6.31
C THR A 61 -3.43 -7.50 6.26
N MET A 62 -4.09 -7.93 7.35
CA MET A 62 -5.55 -7.95 7.47
C MET A 62 -6.16 -6.55 7.59
N ALA A 63 -5.50 -5.61 8.28
CA ALA A 63 -5.95 -4.23 8.32
C ALA A 63 -6.06 -3.61 6.92
N PHE A 64 -5.16 -3.96 6.00
CA PHE A 64 -5.25 -3.54 4.61
C PHE A 64 -6.43 -4.18 3.85
N ARG A 65 -6.76 -5.46 4.12
CA ARG A 65 -7.98 -6.09 3.56
C ARG A 65 -9.24 -5.35 4.02
N HIS A 66 -9.33 -5.05 5.32
CA HIS A 66 -10.44 -4.28 5.86
C HIS A 66 -10.54 -2.88 5.26
N HIS A 67 -9.41 -2.24 4.99
CA HIS A 67 -9.38 -0.96 4.26
C HIS A 67 -9.96 -1.10 2.84
N LEU A 68 -9.53 -2.09 2.07
CA LEU A 68 -10.05 -2.34 0.72
C LEU A 68 -11.55 -2.67 0.71
N TRP A 69 -12.02 -3.50 1.65
CA TRP A 69 -13.45 -3.79 1.80
C TRP A 69 -14.26 -2.55 2.16
N ARG A 70 -13.73 -1.69 3.04
CA ARG A 70 -14.39 -0.42 3.39
C ARG A 70 -14.55 0.50 2.17
N LEU A 71 -13.66 0.41 1.19
CA LEU A 71 -13.72 1.13 -0.08
C LEU A 71 -14.60 0.44 -1.14
N GLY A 72 -15.20 -0.71 -0.84
CA GLY A 72 -16.07 -1.44 -1.76
C GLY A 72 -15.35 -2.39 -2.72
N PHE A 73 -14.02 -2.54 -2.61
CA PHE A 73 -13.29 -3.51 -3.42
C PHE A 73 -13.51 -4.95 -2.93
N ARG A 74 -13.41 -5.89 -3.87
CA ARG A 74 -13.13 -7.29 -3.56
C ARG A 74 -11.62 -7.49 -3.47
N VAL A 75 -11.19 -8.51 -2.74
CA VAL A 75 -9.76 -8.82 -2.59
C VAL A 75 -9.45 -10.10 -3.36
N ALA A 76 -8.40 -10.04 -4.19
CA ALA A 76 -7.76 -11.22 -4.76
C ALA A 76 -6.55 -11.56 -3.87
N GLU A 77 -6.68 -12.64 -3.10
CA GLU A 77 -5.68 -13.05 -2.11
C GLU A 77 -4.58 -13.92 -2.73
N ALA A 78 -3.38 -13.88 -2.12
CA ALA A 78 -2.24 -14.72 -2.49
C ALA A 78 -1.92 -14.72 -4.00
N MET A 79 -2.02 -13.54 -4.61
CA MET A 79 -1.66 -13.29 -6.01
C MET A 79 -0.21 -12.77 -6.11
N ASP A 80 0.24 -12.47 -7.32
CA ASP A 80 1.61 -12.02 -7.66
C ASP A 80 2.04 -10.67 -7.03
N THR A 81 1.09 -9.89 -6.50
CA THR A 81 1.31 -8.54 -5.93
C THR A 81 1.91 -8.58 -4.53
#